data_AF-A0A3D3E6Y0-F1
#
_entry.id   AF-A0A3D3E6Y0-F1
#
_cell.length_a   1.000
_cell.length_b   1.000
_cell.length_c   1.000
_cell.angle_alpha   90.00
_cell.angle_beta   90.00
_cell.angle_gamma   90.00
#
_symmetry.space_group_name_H-M   'P 1'
#
loop_
_entity.id
_entity.type
_entity.pdbx_description
1 polymer ?
#
loop_
_entity_poly.entity_id
_entity_poly.type
_entity_poly.pdbx_seq_one_letter_code
_entity_poly.pdbx_strand_id
1 'polypeptide(L)' 'MNDTKSLPPLPDRLSGNPRSPHHVEEIFEHSIRILLNGKERFDVDEYCISEGWVKVPSPK' A
#
# COMPACT_ATOMS: atom_id res chain seq x y z
N MET A 1 -18.51 -12.75 -12.03
CA MET A 1 -17.49 -11.88 -12.66
C MET A 1 -17.10 -10.87 -11.58
N ASN A 2 -15.88 -10.94 -11.04
CA ASN A 2 -15.47 -10.08 -9.92
C ASN A 2 -15.37 -8.64 -10.40
N ASP A 3 -16.25 -7.80 -9.85
CA ASP A 3 -16.38 -6.37 -10.12
C ASP A 3 -15.06 -5.67 -9.78
N THR A 4 -14.13 -5.66 -10.75
CA THR A 4 -12.84 -4.95 -10.68
C THR A 4 -13.12 -3.50 -11.05
N LYS A 5 -14.07 -2.89 -10.34
CA LYS A 5 -14.67 -1.62 -10.75
C LYS A 5 -13.81 -0.48 -10.25
N SER A 6 -12.91 -0.06 -11.13
CA SER A 6 -12.39 1.30 -11.19
C SER A 6 -11.59 1.77 -9.98
N LEU A 7 -10.86 0.87 -9.31
CA LEU A 7 -9.81 1.30 -8.40
C LEU A 7 -8.59 1.71 -9.24
N PRO A 8 -7.97 2.87 -8.98
CA PRO A 8 -6.72 3.21 -9.63
C PRO A 8 -5.70 2.10 -9.39
N PRO A 9 -4.86 1.76 -10.39
CA PRO A 9 -3.84 0.74 -10.20
C PRO A 9 -2.94 1.14 -9.03
N LEU A 10 -2.69 0.20 -8.11
CA LEU A 10 -1.75 0.43 -7.02
C LEU A 10 -0.36 0.73 -7.60
N PRO A 11 0.32 1.81 -7.19
CA PRO A 11 1.63 2.17 -7.69
C PRO A 11 2.66 1.13 -7.25
N ASP A 12 3.78 1.09 -7.94
CA ASP A 12 4.90 0.22 -7.54
C ASP A 12 5.41 0.57 -6.13
N ARG A 13 5.38 1.87 -5.79
CA ARG A 13 5.75 2.40 -4.48
C ARG A 13 4.66 3.31 -3.93
N LEU A 14 4.18 3.01 -2.72
CA LEU A 14 3.23 3.85 -1.99
C LEU A 14 3.78 4.11 -0.58
N SER A 15 3.71 5.36 -0.15
CA SER A 15 4.09 5.81 1.18
C SER A 15 2.88 6.46 1.87
N GLY A 16 2.59 6.03 3.10
CA GLY A 16 1.61 6.67 3.98
C GLY A 16 2.04 8.02 4.53
N ASN A 17 3.32 8.36 4.41
CA ASN A 17 3.83 9.66 4.85
C ASN A 17 3.51 10.76 3.81
N PRO A 18 2.73 11.80 4.17
CA PRO A 18 2.34 12.89 3.26
C PRO A 18 3.50 13.77 2.79
N ARG A 19 4.67 13.66 3.41
CA ARG A 19 5.89 14.37 2.97
C ARG A 19 6.68 13.63 1.90
N SER A 20 6.33 12.37 1.61
CA SER A 20 7.00 11.58 0.58
C SER A 20 6.39 11.85 -0.79
N PRO A 21 7.20 11.86 -1.87
CA PRO A 21 6.69 11.98 -3.24
C PRO A 21 5.84 10.78 -3.69
N HIS A 22 5.90 9.68 -2.94
CA HIS A 22 5.13 8.45 -3.16
C HIS A 22 3.84 8.40 -2.33
N HIS A 23 3.42 9.52 -1.75
CA HIS A 23 2.13 9.62 -1.07
C HIS A 23 1.01 9.88 -2.06
N VAL A 24 0.03 8.98 -2.11
CA VAL A 24 -1.11 9.07 -3.04
C VAL A 24 -2.39 8.97 -2.24
N GLU A 25 -2.98 10.12 -1.91
CA GLU A 25 -4.21 10.23 -1.10
C GLU A 25 -5.39 9.48 -1.72
N GLU A 26 -5.56 9.54 -3.05
CA GLU A 26 -6.60 8.80 -3.80
C GLU A 26 -6.62 7.30 -3.48
N ILE A 27 -5.46 6.73 -3.18
CA ILE A 27 -5.32 5.31 -2.90
C ILE A 27 -5.67 5.00 -1.44
N PHE A 28 -5.45 5.96 -0.53
CA PHE A 28 -5.88 5.88 0.86
C PHE A 28 -7.39 6.05 1.05
N GLU A 29 -8.10 6.66 0.09
CA GLU A 29 -9.58 6.68 0.08
C GLU A 29 -10.17 5.27 -0.14
N HIS A 30 -9.37 4.35 -0.67
CA HIS A 30 -9.75 2.97 -0.89
C HIS A 30 -9.22 2.04 0.21
N SER A 31 -9.95 0.96 0.48
CA SER A 31 -9.48 -0.08 1.40
C SER A 31 -8.38 -0.92 0.75
N ILE A 32 -7.12 -0.55 1.00
CA ILE A 32 -5.95 -1.29 0.52
C ILE A 32 -5.65 -2.45 1.47
N ARG A 33 -5.32 -3.62 0.91
CA ARG A 33 -4.83 -4.78 1.66
C ARG A 33 -3.49 -5.21 1.10
N ILE A 34 -2.49 -5.32 1.96
CA ILE A 34 -1.16 -5.79 1.55
C ILE A 34 -1.01 -7.24 1.96
N LEU A 35 -0.74 -8.11 0.99
CA LEU A 35 -0.49 -9.52 1.24
C LEU A 35 1.03 -9.75 1.27
N LEU A 36 1.61 -9.82 2.47
CA LEU A 36 3.02 -10.12 2.65
C LEU A 36 3.20 -11.57 3.08
N ASN A 37 3.84 -12.39 2.23
CA ASN A 37 4.10 -13.81 2.52
C ASN A 37 2.83 -14.60 2.93
N GLY A 38 1.71 -14.34 2.24
CA GLY A 38 0.42 -14.94 2.54
C GLY A 38 -0.30 -14.37 3.77
N LYS A 39 0.26 -13.35 4.42
CA LYS A 39 -0.35 -12.66 5.56
C LYS A 39 -0.86 -11.29 5.14
N GLU A 40 -2.15 -11.04 5.38
CA GLU A 40 -2.74 -9.72 5.21
C GLU A 40 -2.20 -8.76 6.28
N ARG A 41 -1.73 -7.60 5.82
CA ARG A 41 -1.16 -6.50 6.60
C ARG A 41 -1.89 -5.22 6.22
N PHE A 42 -2.20 -4.44 7.25
CA PHE A 42 -2.86 -3.13 7.17
C PHE A 42 -1.99 -2.05 7.85
N ASP A 43 -1.03 -2.49 8.64
CA ASP A 43 -0.03 -1.73 9.39
C ASP A 43 1.19 -1.35 8.54
N VAL A 44 1.07 -1.24 7.22
CA VAL A 44 2.21 -0.89 6.35
C VAL A 44 2.30 0.62 6.18
N ASP A 45 3.44 1.19 6.53
CA ASP A 45 3.76 2.61 6.36
C ASP A 45 4.23 2.90 4.92
N GLU A 46 5.02 2.01 4.33
CA GLU A 46 5.48 2.13 2.95
C GLU A 46 5.69 0.75 2.32
N TYR A 47 5.47 0.61 1.02
CA TYR A 47 5.86 -0.59 0.28
C TYR A 47 6.59 -0.24 -1.00
N CYS A 48 7.43 -1.17 -1.47
CA CYS A 48 8.04 -1.15 -2.79
C CYS A 48 7.91 -2.54 -3.42
N ILE A 49 7.12 -2.64 -4.49
CA ILE A 49 6.88 -3.91 -5.21
C ILE A 49 8.10 -4.25 -6.07
N SER A 50 8.69 -3.27 -6.76
CA SER A 50 9.87 -3.49 -7.60
C SER A 50 11.06 -4.02 -6.82
N GLU A 51 11.22 -3.61 -5.56
CA GLU A 51 12.29 -4.09 -4.68
C GLU A 51 11.82 -5.25 -3.77
N GLY A 52 10.51 -5.51 -3.70
CA GLY A 52 9.93 -6.64 -2.97
C GLY A 52 9.97 -6.49 -1.44
N TRP A 53 9.86 -5.28 -0.90
CA TRP A 53 9.86 -5.03 0.54
C TRP A 53 8.67 -4.19 1.00
N VAL A 54 8.35 -4.31 2.29
CA VAL A 54 7.39 -3.44 2.97
C VAL A 54 8.01 -2.92 4.26
N LYS A 55 7.69 -1.69 4.60
CA LYS A 55 8.06 -1.01 5.83
C LYS A 55 6.82 -0.89 6.69
N VAL A 56 6.89 -1.52 7.85
CA VAL A 56 5.88 -1.42 8.89
C VAL A 56 6.44 -0.51 10.00
N PRO A 57 5.65 0.40 10.58
CA PRO A 57 6.08 1.13 11.75
C PRO A 57 6.26 0.14 12.90
N SER A 58 7.39 0.21 13.60
CA SER A 58 7.60 -0.65 14.76
C SER A 58 6.64 -0.23 15.88
N PRO A 59 5.78 -1.14 16.38
CA PRO A 59 5.06 -0.87 17.62
C PRO A 59 6.10 -0.70 18.73
N LYS A 60 5.98 0.38 19.50
CA LYS A 60 6.86 0.70 20.63
C LYS A 60 6.38 0.04 21.91
#